data_AF-A0A9P8FD20-F1
#
_entry.id   AF-A0A9P8FD20-F1
#
_cell.length_a   1.000
_cell.length_b   1.000
_cell.length_c   1.000
_cell.angle_alpha   90.00
_cell.angle_beta   90.00
_cell.angle_gamma   90.00
#
_symmetry.space_group_name_H-M   'P 1'
#
loop_
_entity.id
_entity.type
_entity.pdbx_description
1 polymer ?
#
loop_
_entity_poly.entity_id
_entity_poly.type
_entity_poly.pdbx_seq_one_letter_code
_entity_poly.pdbx_strand_id
1 'polypeptide(L)'
;QPQSSGSLLRLLHSIKTADYSGLPHPDITIDLPPDVEPFARDYLRDFEWPPHQDPTGPRQRKVKVHHRISTAKTTTETNALRFLESFYPVDPDNSHVLLLSTQTELSPLYYQYLMYHILQHRYSAYGSDDGDNLFGVVLATPDAYLNGTGPFHTLTMTDTEKKLKSLDDLTVPFLWQAPNADAALIFGDVWAEVHDYLKNRLRAAHDTSSVHQAPTKRAKLVSETQPGWLEYMLELMRARGWRNHYPAQLGAGAWATVHRDLFQRPEEYMNKFAKLEDELKETEQTKTRDDEEPFLSAEPAADQIRRQEAYLAQKEHDTLQHSQPLHALLPYETELTEIGHLPALEFTGQKVERDDFARLATEYRPLLRSQVGGCNAAEASNDRKYDLGSTGDLFCFIGQPDLEEEAEEEDMDEKTAKATLGDEISEPASYAVAEPKEHATSPETAAAAKEAPLDSAAKQKLAHMKVEPPVINQVNQEEPEEKGKAPVDEPSPKHGGGTLKPVVEDLGPPKVKGGQ
;
A
#
# COMPACT_ATOMS: atom_id res chain seq x y z
N GLN A 1 -24.59 -9.68 -16.56
CA GLN A 1 -25.25 -8.40 -16.20
C GLN A 1 -24.58 -7.28 -17.00
N PRO A 2 -25.23 -6.15 -17.29
CA PRO A 2 -24.54 -4.98 -17.85
C PRO A 2 -23.47 -4.49 -16.86
N GLN A 3 -22.34 -4.00 -17.37
CA GLN A 3 -21.27 -3.42 -16.54
C GLN A 3 -21.78 -2.13 -15.90
N SER A 4 -22.26 -2.22 -14.65
CA SER A 4 -22.85 -1.07 -13.96
C SER A 4 -21.74 -0.09 -13.55
N SER A 5 -21.86 1.15 -14.02
CA SER A 5 -20.92 2.23 -13.69
C SER A 5 -21.07 2.82 -12.28
N GLY A 6 -22.08 2.40 -11.52
CA GLY A 6 -22.38 2.95 -10.20
C GLY A 6 -21.24 2.81 -9.19
N SER A 7 -20.46 1.72 -9.28
CA SER A 7 -19.32 1.48 -8.40
C SER A 7 -18.19 2.49 -8.62
N LEU A 8 -17.78 2.71 -9.88
CA LEU A 8 -16.80 3.75 -10.25
C LEU A 8 -17.26 5.15 -9.81
N LEU A 9 -18.55 5.46 -9.94
CA LEU A 9 -19.10 6.75 -9.51
C LEU A 9 -19.06 6.92 -7.98
N ARG A 10 -19.32 5.85 -7.20
CA ARG A 10 -19.15 5.82 -5.73
C ARG A 10 -17.69 6.07 -5.35
N LEU A 11 -16.74 5.38 -6.00
CA LEU A 11 -15.30 5.59 -5.79
C LEU A 11 -14.90 7.05 -6.06
N LEU A 12 -15.21 7.57 -7.27
CA LEU A 12 -14.86 8.94 -7.66
C LEU A 12 -15.54 10.00 -6.77
N HIS A 13 -16.74 9.71 -6.25
CA HIS A 13 -17.38 10.57 -5.26
C HIS A 13 -16.62 10.59 -3.93
N SER A 14 -16.24 9.41 -3.40
CA SER A 14 -15.46 9.31 -2.16
C SER A 14 -14.08 9.98 -2.24
N ILE A 15 -13.39 9.87 -3.39
CA ILE A 15 -12.16 10.61 -3.68
C ILE A 15 -12.43 12.13 -3.67
N LYS A 16 -13.56 12.58 -4.24
CA LYS A 16 -13.89 14.00 -4.31
C LYS A 16 -14.30 14.63 -2.97
N THR A 17 -14.80 13.83 -2.02
CA THR A 17 -15.24 14.29 -0.69
C THR A 17 -14.21 14.09 0.43
N ALA A 18 -13.07 13.47 0.14
CA ALA A 18 -12.00 13.25 1.10
C ALA A 18 -11.21 14.53 1.46
N ASP A 19 -10.52 14.47 2.60
CA ASP A 19 -9.78 15.57 3.19
C ASP A 19 -8.33 15.64 2.71
N TYR A 20 -8.06 16.61 1.82
CA TYR A 20 -6.73 16.95 1.31
C TYR A 20 -6.13 18.19 2.00
N SER A 21 -6.66 18.60 3.16
CA SER A 21 -6.22 19.81 3.85
C SER A 21 -4.72 19.80 4.11
N GLY A 22 -4.04 20.88 3.72
CA GLY A 22 -2.59 21.05 3.87
C GLY A 22 -1.73 20.29 2.85
N LEU A 23 -2.32 19.53 1.93
CA LEU A 23 -1.60 18.61 1.04
C LEU A 23 -1.91 18.86 -0.46
N PRO A 24 -1.00 18.50 -1.38
CA PRO A 24 -1.29 18.52 -2.81
C PRO A 24 -2.31 17.43 -3.17
N HIS A 25 -3.13 17.68 -4.19
CA HIS A 25 -4.05 16.65 -4.69
C HIS A 25 -3.32 15.69 -5.64
N PRO A 26 -3.48 14.35 -5.49
CA PRO A 26 -2.87 13.37 -6.37
C PRO A 26 -3.40 13.47 -7.82
N ASP A 27 -2.63 12.94 -8.75
CA ASP A 27 -3.10 12.71 -10.13
C ASP A 27 -3.92 11.42 -10.18
N ILE A 28 -5.03 11.44 -10.92
CA ILE A 28 -5.93 10.28 -11.08
C ILE A 28 -5.77 9.73 -12.49
N THR A 29 -5.48 8.44 -12.62
CA THR A 29 -5.57 7.69 -13.88
C THR A 29 -6.76 6.74 -13.79
N ILE A 30 -7.62 6.75 -14.81
CA ILE A 30 -8.82 5.90 -14.89
C ILE A 30 -8.69 4.97 -16.09
N ASP A 31 -8.46 3.68 -15.81
CA ASP A 31 -8.46 2.63 -16.83
C ASP A 31 -9.91 2.16 -17.10
N LEU A 32 -10.36 2.32 -18.34
CA LEU A 32 -11.70 1.96 -18.78
C LEU A 32 -11.71 0.67 -19.64
N PRO A 33 -12.72 -0.21 -19.44
CA PRO A 33 -12.96 -1.36 -20.31
C PRO A 33 -13.29 -0.91 -21.75
N PRO A 34 -13.24 -1.82 -22.75
CA PRO A 34 -13.53 -1.45 -24.13
C PRO A 34 -14.98 -0.96 -24.31
N ASP A 35 -15.93 -1.64 -23.69
CA ASP A 35 -17.34 -1.26 -23.67
C ASP A 35 -17.64 -0.40 -22.44
N VAL A 36 -17.86 0.91 -22.63
CA VAL A 36 -18.14 1.86 -21.53
C VAL A 36 -19.60 2.30 -21.57
N GLU A 37 -20.29 2.24 -20.43
CA GLU A 37 -21.67 2.70 -20.31
C GLU A 37 -21.78 4.20 -20.66
N PRO A 38 -22.78 4.63 -21.47
CA PRO A 38 -22.94 6.04 -21.84
C PRO A 38 -23.02 7.00 -20.65
N PHE A 39 -23.65 6.57 -19.55
CA PHE A 39 -23.75 7.35 -18.32
C PHE A 39 -22.38 7.58 -17.65
N ALA A 40 -21.54 6.55 -17.59
CA ALA A 40 -20.17 6.65 -17.08
C ALA A 40 -19.34 7.65 -17.89
N ARG A 41 -19.41 7.54 -19.22
CA ARG A 41 -18.71 8.43 -20.15
C ARG A 41 -19.16 9.89 -19.98
N ASP A 42 -20.45 10.12 -19.83
CA ASP A 42 -21.00 11.46 -19.67
C ASP A 42 -20.66 12.05 -18.28
N TYR A 43 -20.62 11.22 -17.22
CA TYR A 43 -20.09 11.62 -15.91
C TYR A 43 -18.59 11.98 -15.97
N LEU A 44 -17.76 11.16 -16.62
CA LEU A 44 -16.31 11.39 -16.75
C LEU A 44 -15.94 12.60 -17.62
N ARG A 45 -16.82 12.99 -18.56
CA ARG A 45 -16.71 14.26 -19.30
C ARG A 45 -16.82 15.45 -18.35
N ASP A 46 -17.76 15.39 -17.42
CA ASP A 46 -18.13 16.49 -16.52
C ASP A 46 -17.38 16.40 -15.15
N PHE A 47 -16.53 15.39 -14.97
CA PHE A 47 -15.72 15.18 -13.76
C PHE A 47 -14.52 16.14 -13.72
N GLU A 48 -14.63 17.16 -12.88
CA GLU A 48 -13.56 18.11 -12.55
C GLU A 48 -12.78 17.70 -11.29
N TRP A 49 -11.45 17.67 -11.42
CA TRP A 49 -10.49 17.35 -10.37
C TRP A 49 -9.15 18.07 -10.61
N PRO A 50 -8.53 18.71 -9.59
CA PRO A 50 -9.01 18.86 -8.20
C PRO A 50 -10.32 19.66 -8.05
N PRO A 51 -11.10 19.46 -6.97
CA PRO A 51 -12.42 20.08 -6.80
C PRO A 51 -12.37 21.55 -6.35
N HIS A 52 -11.32 21.95 -5.63
CA HIS A 52 -11.16 23.30 -5.07
C HIS A 52 -9.92 23.97 -5.68
N GLN A 53 -10.04 24.38 -6.94
CA GLN A 53 -8.98 25.12 -7.65
C GLN A 53 -9.08 26.61 -7.34
N ASP A 54 -7.94 27.28 -7.17
CA ASP A 54 -7.88 28.74 -7.06
C ASP A 54 -8.47 29.38 -8.35
N PRO A 55 -9.54 30.19 -8.26
CA PRO A 55 -10.15 30.82 -9.44
C PRO A 55 -9.24 31.82 -10.15
N THR A 56 -8.13 32.23 -9.53
CA THR A 56 -7.11 33.12 -10.11
C THR A 56 -5.93 32.35 -10.73
N GLY A 57 -5.79 31.05 -10.44
CA GLY A 57 -4.75 30.19 -10.97
C GLY A 57 -5.08 29.58 -12.34
N PRO A 58 -4.09 29.01 -13.05
CA PRO A 58 -4.35 28.19 -14.22
C PRO A 58 -5.13 26.93 -13.80
N ARG A 59 -6.27 26.67 -14.45
CA ARG A 59 -7.05 25.43 -14.20
C ARG A 59 -6.21 24.20 -14.54
N GLN A 60 -6.02 23.32 -13.57
CA GLN A 60 -5.27 22.06 -13.74
C GLN A 60 -6.24 20.89 -13.74
N ARG A 61 -6.29 20.12 -14.83
CA ARG A 61 -7.05 18.86 -14.89
C ARG A 61 -6.11 17.71 -14.59
N LYS A 62 -6.08 17.25 -13.34
CA LYS A 62 -5.21 16.16 -12.85
C LYS A 62 -5.87 14.78 -13.07
N VAL A 63 -6.51 14.59 -14.23
CA VAL A 63 -7.21 13.35 -14.59
C VAL A 63 -6.77 12.87 -15.97
N LYS A 64 -6.27 11.63 -16.02
CA LYS A 64 -5.94 10.87 -17.21
C LYS A 64 -6.96 9.74 -17.36
N VAL A 65 -7.33 9.43 -18.59
CA VAL A 65 -8.27 8.35 -18.89
C VAL A 65 -7.64 7.48 -19.97
N HIS A 66 -7.47 6.19 -19.68
CA HIS A 66 -7.06 5.19 -20.65
C HIS A 66 -8.30 4.41 -21.07
N HIS A 67 -8.60 4.37 -22.36
CA HIS A 67 -9.75 3.61 -22.86
C HIS A 67 -9.25 2.45 -23.72
N ARG A 68 -9.63 1.23 -23.35
CA ARG A 68 -9.12 0.03 -24.01
C ARG A 68 -9.72 -0.13 -25.41
N ILE A 69 -8.87 -0.47 -26.37
CA ILE A 69 -9.28 -0.73 -27.77
C ILE A 69 -9.67 -2.21 -27.96
N SER A 70 -8.94 -3.13 -27.33
CA SER A 70 -9.12 -4.57 -27.55
C SER A 70 -10.34 -5.12 -26.80
N THR A 71 -11.26 -5.73 -27.56
CA THR A 71 -12.34 -6.60 -27.08
C THR A 71 -11.94 -8.09 -27.06
N ALA A 72 -10.69 -8.41 -27.44
CA ALA A 72 -10.21 -9.79 -27.45
C ALA A 72 -10.10 -10.35 -26.02
N LYS A 73 -10.27 -11.67 -25.90
CA LYS A 73 -10.13 -12.39 -24.62
C LYS A 73 -8.70 -12.24 -24.12
N THR A 74 -8.53 -11.72 -22.90
CA THR A 74 -7.21 -11.58 -22.26
C THR A 74 -6.85 -12.84 -21.47
N THR A 75 -5.56 -13.20 -21.47
CA THR A 75 -4.99 -14.13 -20.49
C THR A 75 -4.66 -13.37 -19.21
N THR A 76 -4.31 -14.09 -18.13
CA THR A 76 -3.76 -13.50 -16.89
C THR A 76 -2.49 -12.70 -17.16
N GLU A 77 -1.63 -13.21 -18.05
CA GLU A 77 -0.38 -12.58 -18.48
C GLU A 77 -0.60 -11.26 -19.24
N THR A 78 -1.42 -11.28 -20.29
CA THR A 78 -1.71 -10.05 -21.06
C THR A 78 -2.44 -9.00 -20.22
N ASN A 79 -3.26 -9.42 -19.25
CA ASN A 79 -3.89 -8.49 -18.31
C ASN A 79 -2.84 -7.86 -17.37
N ALA A 80 -1.94 -8.66 -16.80
CA ALA A 80 -0.88 -8.18 -15.91
C ALA A 80 0.10 -7.23 -16.61
N LEU A 81 0.53 -7.54 -17.83
CA LEU A 81 1.37 -6.66 -18.64
C LEU A 81 0.70 -5.29 -18.85
N ARG A 82 -0.53 -5.28 -19.36
CA ARG A 82 -1.28 -4.04 -19.59
C ARG A 82 -1.52 -3.24 -18.30
N PHE A 83 -1.80 -3.94 -17.20
CA PHE A 83 -2.07 -3.30 -15.91
C PHE A 83 -0.83 -2.60 -15.36
N LEU A 84 0.34 -3.25 -15.39
CA LEU A 84 1.59 -2.63 -14.96
C LEU A 84 1.97 -1.49 -15.91
N GLU A 85 1.91 -1.70 -17.24
CA GLU A 85 2.15 -0.65 -18.24
C GLU A 85 1.25 0.60 -18.12
N SER A 86 0.17 0.56 -17.34
CA SER A 86 -0.71 1.74 -17.10
C SER A 86 -0.01 2.89 -16.37
N PHE A 87 1.04 2.60 -15.59
CA PHE A 87 1.79 3.60 -14.82
C PHE A 87 3.27 3.24 -14.73
N TYR A 88 4.14 4.25 -14.80
CA TYR A 88 5.54 4.11 -14.40
C TYR A 88 5.98 5.37 -13.63
N PRO A 89 6.67 5.25 -12.49
CA PRO A 89 7.11 6.40 -11.70
C PRO A 89 8.16 7.21 -12.46
N VAL A 90 8.06 8.53 -12.38
CA VAL A 90 9.11 9.43 -12.91
C VAL A 90 10.33 9.44 -11.99
N ASP A 91 10.07 9.33 -10.70
CA ASP A 91 11.04 9.26 -9.60
C ASP A 91 10.56 8.13 -8.67
N PRO A 92 11.20 6.95 -8.67
CA PRO A 92 10.76 5.80 -7.87
C PRO A 92 10.71 6.09 -6.36
N ASP A 93 11.62 6.92 -5.84
CA ASP A 93 11.74 7.19 -4.41
C ASP A 93 10.61 8.09 -3.90
N ASN A 94 10.09 8.99 -4.76
CA ASN A 94 9.09 9.99 -4.38
C ASN A 94 7.72 9.81 -5.07
N SER A 95 7.60 8.95 -6.10
CA SER A 95 6.36 8.75 -6.89
C SER A 95 5.70 7.41 -6.60
N HIS A 96 4.82 7.37 -5.61
CA HIS A 96 4.09 6.15 -5.20
C HIS A 96 2.74 5.98 -5.92
N VAL A 97 2.23 4.75 -5.98
CA VAL A 97 1.00 4.39 -6.70
C VAL A 97 -0.09 3.96 -5.74
N LEU A 98 -1.24 4.64 -5.72
CA LEU A 98 -2.43 4.16 -5.02
C LEU A 98 -3.33 3.38 -5.98
N LEU A 99 -3.35 2.06 -5.82
CA LEU A 99 -4.27 1.17 -6.53
C LEU A 99 -5.65 1.17 -5.88
N LEU A 100 -6.70 1.29 -6.69
CA LEU A 100 -8.09 1.33 -6.27
C LEU A 100 -8.96 0.49 -7.22
N SER A 101 -9.60 -0.54 -6.68
CA SER A 101 -10.68 -1.26 -7.37
C SER A 101 -11.89 -0.36 -7.54
N THR A 102 -12.62 -0.49 -8.65
CA THR A 102 -13.85 0.28 -8.91
C THR A 102 -14.96 -0.02 -7.90
N GLN A 103 -14.85 -1.11 -7.14
CA GLN A 103 -15.78 -1.52 -6.09
C GLN A 103 -15.54 -0.82 -4.74
N THR A 104 -14.41 -0.13 -4.59
CA THR A 104 -13.98 0.50 -3.33
C THR A 104 -14.71 1.81 -3.05
N GLU A 105 -15.07 2.05 -1.80
CA GLU A 105 -15.41 3.36 -1.25
C GLU A 105 -14.35 3.76 -0.21
N LEU A 106 -13.81 4.98 -0.32
CA LEU A 106 -12.76 5.47 0.58
C LEU A 106 -13.34 6.29 1.73
N SER A 107 -12.78 6.10 2.93
CA SER A 107 -13.00 7.01 4.06
C SER A 107 -12.55 8.42 3.71
N PRO A 108 -13.25 9.50 4.15
CA PRO A 108 -12.77 10.86 3.92
C PRO A 108 -11.39 11.15 4.52
N LEU A 109 -10.88 10.33 5.45
CA LEU A 109 -9.55 10.48 6.05
C LEU A 109 -8.45 9.62 5.38
N TYR A 110 -8.76 8.84 4.33
CA TYR A 110 -7.81 7.89 3.73
C TYR A 110 -6.48 8.54 3.33
N TYR A 111 -6.53 9.76 2.78
CA TYR A 111 -5.35 10.42 2.25
C TYR A 111 -4.41 10.92 3.35
N GLN A 112 -4.99 11.41 4.47
CA GLN A 112 -4.25 11.78 5.67
C GLN A 112 -3.58 10.56 6.31
N TYR A 113 -4.29 9.42 6.36
CA TYR A 113 -3.74 8.14 6.84
C TYR A 113 -2.57 7.64 5.96
N LEU A 114 -2.70 7.71 4.63
CA LEU A 114 -1.60 7.36 3.72
C LEU A 114 -0.39 8.27 3.92
N MET A 115 -0.58 9.60 3.97
CA MET A 115 0.53 10.53 4.18
C MET A 115 1.22 10.31 5.53
N TYR A 116 0.46 10.04 6.60
CA TYR A 116 1.01 9.68 7.91
C TYR A 116 1.95 8.47 7.80
N HIS A 117 1.51 7.37 7.18
CA HIS A 117 2.33 6.16 7.04
C HIS A 117 3.51 6.32 6.06
N ILE A 118 3.36 7.07 4.96
CA ILE A 118 4.47 7.39 4.07
C ILE A 118 5.55 8.17 4.83
N LEU A 119 5.16 9.24 5.52
CA LEU A 119 6.10 10.07 6.29
C LEU A 119 6.76 9.27 7.42
N GLN A 120 6.01 8.40 8.11
CA GLN A 120 6.55 7.52 9.15
C GLN A 120 7.57 6.52 8.58
N HIS A 121 7.24 5.82 7.49
CA HIS A 121 8.01 4.64 7.04
C HIS A 121 9.10 4.94 6.00
N ARG A 122 9.00 6.04 5.23
CA ARG A 122 9.99 6.40 4.20
C ARG A 122 10.76 7.69 4.48
N TYR A 123 10.21 8.62 5.27
CA TYR A 123 10.82 9.95 5.49
C TYR A 123 11.24 10.23 6.95
N SER A 124 10.98 9.31 7.88
CA SER A 124 11.42 9.45 9.28
C SER A 124 12.73 8.72 9.54
N ALA A 125 13.63 9.35 10.31
CA ALA A 125 14.89 8.75 10.73
C ALA A 125 14.74 7.55 11.68
N TYR A 126 13.52 7.28 12.17
CA TYR A 126 13.18 6.10 12.98
C TYR A 126 12.62 4.95 12.13
N GLY A 127 12.27 5.21 10.87
CA GLY A 127 11.58 4.26 10.00
C GLY A 127 12.45 3.58 8.95
N SER A 128 13.68 4.06 8.69
CA SER A 128 14.52 3.61 7.57
C SER A 128 14.73 2.10 7.53
N ASP A 129 15.36 1.56 8.57
CA ASP A 129 15.93 0.20 8.57
C ASP A 129 14.84 -0.90 8.48
N ASP A 130 13.61 -0.57 8.88
CA ASP A 130 12.45 -1.47 8.80
C ASP A 130 11.51 -1.18 7.61
N GLY A 131 11.57 0.05 7.07
CA GLY A 131 10.77 0.56 5.97
C GLY A 131 11.23 0.09 4.60
N ASP A 132 12.53 -0.19 4.44
CA ASP A 132 13.14 -0.68 3.18
C ASP A 132 12.54 -2.02 2.71
N ASN A 133 11.98 -2.82 3.63
CA ASN A 133 11.31 -4.09 3.31
C ASN A 133 9.78 -3.96 3.16
N LEU A 134 9.25 -2.73 3.13
CA LEU A 134 7.81 -2.48 3.03
C LEU A 134 7.39 -2.33 1.56
N PHE A 135 6.54 -3.25 1.10
CA PHE A 135 5.95 -3.23 -0.25
C PHE A 135 5.01 -2.04 -0.45
N GLY A 136 4.27 -1.68 0.61
CA GLY A 136 3.16 -0.75 0.53
C GLY A 136 2.35 -0.61 1.81
N VAL A 137 1.32 0.23 1.73
CA VAL A 137 0.35 0.51 2.81
C VAL A 137 -1.05 0.21 2.28
N VAL A 138 -1.73 -0.74 2.91
CA VAL A 138 -3.07 -1.18 2.52
C VAL A 138 -4.13 -0.38 3.30
N LEU A 139 -5.27 -0.11 2.65
CA LEU A 139 -6.43 0.55 3.25
C LEU A 139 -7.61 -0.41 3.45
N ALA A 140 -7.77 -1.39 2.55
CA ALA A 140 -8.80 -2.41 2.65
C ALA A 140 -8.46 -3.39 3.78
N THR A 141 -9.41 -3.59 4.71
CA THR A 141 -9.28 -4.66 5.72
C THR A 141 -9.57 -6.00 5.03
N PRO A 142 -8.72 -7.02 5.17
CA PRO A 142 -8.93 -8.29 4.48
C PRO A 142 -10.05 -9.11 5.12
N ASP A 143 -11.02 -9.53 4.31
CA ASP A 143 -12.12 -10.41 4.72
C ASP A 143 -11.80 -11.90 4.59
N ALA A 144 -10.77 -12.24 3.80
CA ALA A 144 -10.33 -13.60 3.50
C ALA A 144 -8.82 -13.65 3.23
N TYR A 145 -8.23 -14.84 3.36
CA TYR A 145 -6.85 -15.09 2.90
C TYR A 145 -6.76 -15.05 1.37
N LEU A 146 -5.56 -14.82 0.81
CA LEU A 146 -5.32 -14.67 -0.64
C LEU A 146 -5.93 -15.79 -1.52
N ASN A 147 -5.81 -17.03 -1.05
CA ASN A 147 -6.33 -18.23 -1.70
C ASN A 147 -7.87 -18.37 -1.58
N GLY A 148 -8.51 -17.55 -0.73
CA GLY A 148 -9.92 -17.59 -0.37
C GLY A 148 -10.36 -18.86 0.37
N THR A 149 -9.46 -19.58 1.05
CA THR A 149 -9.81 -20.84 1.74
C THR A 149 -10.59 -20.65 3.03
N GLY A 150 -10.76 -19.42 3.51
CA GLY A 150 -11.55 -19.11 4.70
C GLY A 150 -11.56 -17.61 5.02
N PRO A 151 -12.41 -17.19 5.98
CA PRO A 151 -12.42 -15.83 6.49
C PRO A 151 -11.08 -15.50 7.16
N PHE A 152 -10.62 -14.27 7.00
CA PHE A 152 -9.41 -13.78 7.65
C PHE A 152 -9.62 -13.62 9.16
N HIS A 153 -8.62 -13.96 9.97
CA HIS A 153 -8.67 -13.73 11.42
C HIS A 153 -7.88 -12.46 11.75
N THR A 154 -8.55 -11.44 12.28
CA THR A 154 -7.90 -10.18 12.65
C THR A 154 -7.02 -10.35 13.88
N LEU A 155 -5.83 -9.73 13.81
CA LEU A 155 -4.82 -9.81 14.87
C LEU A 155 -5.14 -8.84 16.00
N THR A 156 -4.80 -9.26 17.22
CA THR A 156 -5.11 -8.56 18.47
C THR A 156 -3.85 -8.09 19.19
N MET A 157 -3.98 -7.27 20.23
CA MET A 157 -2.86 -6.92 21.12
C MET A 157 -2.15 -8.16 21.69
N THR A 158 -2.86 -9.28 21.87
CA THR A 158 -2.26 -10.55 22.35
C THR A 158 -1.27 -11.17 21.36
N ASP A 159 -1.35 -10.78 20.08
CA ASP A 159 -0.43 -11.20 19.04
C ASP A 159 0.85 -10.39 18.99
N THR A 160 0.89 -9.23 19.63
CA THR A 160 2.08 -8.37 19.68
C THR A 160 3.08 -8.86 20.72
N GLU A 161 4.34 -8.49 20.57
CA GLU A 161 5.37 -8.69 21.60
C GLU A 161 5.08 -7.87 22.87
N LYS A 162 4.43 -6.71 22.70
CA LYS A 162 4.11 -5.75 23.76
C LYS A 162 2.79 -6.12 24.48
N LYS A 163 2.86 -7.12 25.36
CA LYS A 163 1.72 -7.52 26.23
C LYS A 163 1.29 -6.44 27.23
N LEU A 164 0.49 -5.47 26.76
CA LEU A 164 -0.19 -4.49 27.62
C LEU A 164 -1.46 -5.12 28.20
N LYS A 165 -1.43 -5.43 29.50
CA LYS A 165 -2.40 -6.27 30.24
C LYS A 165 -3.84 -5.70 30.38
N SER A 166 -4.24 -4.74 29.56
CA SER A 166 -5.50 -4.01 29.70
C SER A 166 -6.25 -3.79 28.39
N LEU A 167 -5.74 -4.26 27.24
CA LEU A 167 -6.30 -3.97 25.90
C LEU A 167 -6.39 -5.23 25.01
N ASP A 168 -6.58 -6.42 25.59
CA ASP A 168 -6.53 -7.71 24.87
C ASP A 168 -7.50 -7.81 23.67
N ASP A 169 -8.63 -7.09 23.70
CA ASP A 169 -9.63 -7.05 22.61
C ASP A 169 -9.35 -6.00 21.51
N LEU A 170 -8.33 -5.14 21.63
CA LEU A 170 -7.99 -4.19 20.57
C LEU A 170 -7.32 -4.90 19.39
N THR A 171 -7.83 -4.65 18.18
CA THR A 171 -7.16 -5.05 16.95
C THR A 171 -5.96 -4.16 16.69
N VAL A 172 -4.93 -4.73 16.05
CA VAL A 172 -3.65 -4.06 15.80
C VAL A 172 -3.37 -3.93 14.30
N PRO A 173 -2.63 -2.89 13.87
CA PRO A 173 -2.04 -2.88 12.53
C PRO A 173 -0.99 -3.99 12.47
N PHE A 174 -0.78 -4.55 11.28
CA PHE A 174 0.04 -5.75 11.12
C PHE A 174 0.77 -5.79 9.79
N LEU A 175 1.77 -6.64 9.71
CA LEU A 175 2.55 -6.88 8.50
C LEU A 175 2.09 -8.19 7.87
N TRP A 176 1.83 -8.19 6.57
CA TRP A 176 1.45 -9.42 5.86
C TRP A 176 2.10 -9.47 4.49
N GLN A 177 2.71 -10.61 4.15
CA GLN A 177 3.25 -10.91 2.83
C GLN A 177 2.13 -11.26 1.83
N ALA A 178 1.19 -10.32 1.65
CA ALA A 178 0.07 -10.44 0.75
C ALA A 178 -0.14 -9.12 -0.01
N PRO A 179 -0.19 -9.12 -1.35
CA PRO A 179 -0.63 -7.96 -2.11
C PRO A 179 -2.16 -7.82 -2.06
N ASN A 180 -2.67 -6.59 -2.19
CA ASN A 180 -4.09 -6.30 -2.25
C ASN A 180 -4.41 -5.49 -3.52
N ALA A 181 -5.51 -5.84 -4.20
CA ALA A 181 -5.96 -5.16 -5.43
C ALA A 181 -7.12 -4.18 -5.20
N ASP A 182 -7.68 -4.12 -3.99
CA ASP A 182 -8.90 -3.37 -3.71
C ASP A 182 -8.60 -1.91 -3.31
N ALA A 183 -7.67 -1.71 -2.37
CA ALA A 183 -7.22 -0.40 -1.94
C ALA A 183 -5.83 -0.49 -1.29
N ALA A 184 -4.76 -0.26 -2.06
CA ALA A 184 -3.38 -0.35 -1.58
C ALA A 184 -2.46 0.66 -2.25
N LEU A 185 -1.66 1.37 -1.44
CA LEU A 185 -0.53 2.14 -1.90
C LEU A 185 0.68 1.21 -2.07
N ILE A 186 1.32 1.22 -3.23
CA ILE A 186 2.59 0.55 -3.52
C ILE A 186 3.66 1.63 -3.71
N PHE A 187 4.85 1.45 -3.14
CA PHE A 187 5.95 2.41 -3.31
C PHE A 187 6.54 2.35 -4.73
N GLY A 188 7.23 3.42 -5.14
CA GLY A 188 7.62 3.60 -6.56
C GLY A 188 8.84 2.76 -6.95
N ASP A 189 9.79 2.61 -6.04
CA ASP A 189 10.90 1.64 -6.07
C ASP A 189 10.39 0.21 -6.28
N VAL A 190 9.45 -0.22 -5.43
CA VAL A 190 8.80 -1.53 -5.48
C VAL A 190 8.04 -1.72 -6.80
N TRP A 191 7.32 -0.69 -7.26
CA TRP A 191 6.61 -0.73 -8.55
C TRP A 191 7.57 -0.84 -9.74
N ALA A 192 8.67 -0.09 -9.74
CA ALA A 192 9.70 -0.17 -10.77
C ALA A 192 10.35 -1.57 -10.84
N GLU A 193 10.60 -2.20 -9.69
CA GLU A 193 11.14 -3.55 -9.64
C GLU A 193 10.11 -4.61 -10.07
N VAL A 194 8.82 -4.43 -9.75
CA VAL A 194 7.73 -5.28 -10.28
C VAL A 194 7.65 -5.23 -11.82
N HIS A 195 7.92 -4.07 -12.43
CA HIS A 195 8.04 -3.96 -13.89
C HIS A 195 9.23 -4.75 -14.43
N ASP A 196 10.41 -4.63 -13.80
CA ASP A 196 11.60 -5.38 -14.21
C ASP A 196 11.40 -6.89 -14.08
N TYR A 197 10.78 -7.32 -12.98
CA TYR A 197 10.38 -8.70 -12.74
C TYR A 197 9.48 -9.24 -13.85
N LEU A 198 8.38 -8.54 -14.18
CA LEU A 198 7.50 -9.04 -15.23
C LEU A 198 8.21 -9.06 -16.59
N LYS A 199 8.97 -8.02 -16.95
CA LYS A 199 9.76 -7.97 -18.18
C LYS A 199 10.67 -9.20 -18.32
N ASN A 200 11.43 -9.52 -17.29
CA ASN A 200 12.36 -10.66 -17.30
C ASN A 200 11.60 -12.00 -17.27
N ARG A 201 10.51 -12.11 -16.51
CA ARG A 201 9.66 -13.30 -16.47
C ARG A 201 9.01 -13.63 -17.80
N LEU A 202 8.53 -12.62 -18.53
CA LEU A 202 7.97 -12.78 -19.87
C LEU A 202 9.05 -13.18 -20.87
N ARG A 203 10.25 -12.60 -20.79
CA ARG A 203 11.39 -13.02 -21.61
C ARG A 203 11.75 -14.49 -21.37
N ALA A 204 11.86 -14.93 -20.11
CA ALA A 204 12.16 -16.33 -19.78
C ALA A 204 11.06 -17.30 -20.25
N ALA A 205 9.78 -16.89 -20.18
CA ALA A 205 8.65 -17.71 -20.60
C ALA A 205 8.54 -17.86 -22.13
N HIS A 206 8.72 -16.77 -22.89
CA HIS A 206 8.49 -16.74 -24.33
C HIS A 206 9.74 -16.96 -25.18
N ASP A 207 10.92 -16.55 -24.70
CA ASP A 207 12.21 -16.86 -25.32
C ASP A 207 12.95 -17.94 -24.53
N THR A 208 12.41 -19.16 -24.60
CA THR A 208 13.02 -20.36 -24.00
C THR A 208 14.40 -20.71 -24.58
N SER A 209 14.81 -20.08 -25.69
CA SER A 209 16.16 -20.23 -26.24
C SER A 209 17.20 -19.35 -25.54
N SER A 210 16.73 -18.34 -24.79
CA SER A 210 17.56 -17.42 -24.02
C SER A 210 17.82 -17.86 -22.57
N VAL A 211 17.37 -19.04 -22.12
CA VAL A 211 17.49 -19.50 -20.73
C VAL A 211 18.00 -20.94 -20.65
N HIS A 212 18.66 -21.29 -19.53
CA HIS A 212 19.28 -22.62 -19.35
C HIS A 212 18.25 -23.73 -19.13
N GLN A 213 17.09 -23.40 -18.56
CA GLN A 213 15.96 -24.30 -18.34
C GLN A 213 14.66 -23.60 -18.69
N ALA A 214 13.75 -24.28 -19.40
CA ALA A 214 12.43 -23.70 -19.69
C ALA A 214 11.60 -23.54 -18.40
N PRO A 215 10.96 -22.38 -18.16
CA PRO A 215 10.10 -22.16 -17.00
C PRO A 215 8.95 -23.18 -16.89
N THR A 216 8.59 -23.47 -15.64
CA THR A 216 7.49 -24.38 -15.30
C THR A 216 6.25 -23.59 -14.87
N LYS A 217 5.08 -24.08 -15.26
CA LYS A 217 3.81 -23.49 -14.82
C LYS A 217 3.63 -23.63 -13.31
N ARG A 218 3.12 -22.59 -12.68
CA ARG A 218 2.90 -22.53 -11.23
C ARG A 218 1.49 -22.99 -10.88
N ALA A 219 1.29 -23.51 -9.66
CA ALA A 219 -0.05 -23.62 -9.10
C ALA A 219 -0.52 -22.22 -8.67
N LYS A 220 -1.81 -21.89 -8.85
CA LYS A 220 -2.40 -20.66 -8.31
C LYS A 220 -2.34 -20.63 -6.78
N LEU A 221 -2.00 -19.47 -6.24
CA LEU A 221 -2.03 -19.17 -4.80
C LEU A 221 -3.08 -18.09 -4.48
N VAL A 222 -3.50 -17.31 -5.48
CA VAL A 222 -4.54 -16.28 -5.36
C VAL A 222 -5.86 -16.80 -5.92
N SER A 223 -6.97 -16.48 -5.24
CA SER A 223 -8.32 -16.83 -5.67
C SER A 223 -8.69 -16.17 -7.01
N GLU A 224 -9.40 -16.87 -7.90
CA GLU A 224 -9.96 -16.30 -9.15
C GLU A 224 -11.08 -15.26 -8.93
N THR A 225 -11.38 -14.91 -7.67
CA THR A 225 -12.16 -13.70 -7.32
C THR A 225 -11.33 -12.41 -7.40
N GLN A 226 -10.01 -12.53 -7.31
CA GLN A 226 -9.01 -11.45 -7.30
C GLN A 226 -8.19 -11.49 -8.62
N PRO A 227 -7.63 -10.36 -9.10
CA PRO A 227 -7.03 -10.30 -10.44
C PRO A 227 -5.70 -11.07 -10.52
N GLY A 228 -5.45 -11.70 -11.67
CA GLY A 228 -4.29 -12.58 -11.88
C GLY A 228 -2.93 -11.88 -11.84
N TRP A 229 -2.88 -10.55 -11.88
CA TRP A 229 -1.62 -9.82 -11.73
C TRP A 229 -1.02 -9.91 -10.32
N LEU A 230 -1.85 -10.19 -9.30
CA LEU A 230 -1.41 -10.36 -7.91
C LEU A 230 -0.44 -11.54 -7.73
N GLU A 231 -0.55 -12.59 -8.56
CA GLU A 231 0.34 -13.76 -8.50
C GLU A 231 1.80 -13.35 -8.80
N TYR A 232 2.04 -12.47 -9.77
CA TYR A 232 3.39 -11.97 -10.08
C TYR A 232 3.95 -11.10 -8.96
N MET A 233 3.13 -10.23 -8.38
CA MET A 233 3.55 -9.43 -7.22
C MET A 233 3.83 -10.33 -6.01
N LEU A 234 3.06 -11.39 -5.81
CA LEU A 234 3.28 -12.36 -4.74
C LEU A 234 4.57 -13.17 -4.94
N GLU A 235 4.88 -13.61 -6.16
CA GLU A 235 6.16 -14.26 -6.48
C GLU A 235 7.35 -13.36 -6.09
N LEU A 236 7.36 -12.10 -6.54
CA LEU A 236 8.46 -11.18 -6.22
C LEU A 236 8.52 -10.81 -4.73
N MET A 237 7.37 -10.48 -4.12
CA MET A 237 7.26 -10.14 -2.71
C MET A 237 7.82 -11.25 -1.80
N ARG A 238 7.59 -12.52 -2.17
CA ARG A 238 8.19 -13.68 -1.48
C ARG A 238 9.69 -13.81 -1.72
N ALA A 239 10.19 -13.55 -2.93
CA ALA A 239 11.62 -13.62 -3.25
C ALA A 239 12.46 -12.53 -2.56
N ARG A 240 11.86 -11.37 -2.30
CA ARG A 240 12.47 -10.24 -1.58
C ARG A 240 12.22 -10.26 -0.07
N GLY A 241 11.24 -11.00 0.43
CA GLY A 241 10.85 -10.96 1.84
C GLY A 241 10.03 -9.72 2.20
N TRP A 242 9.50 -9.02 1.19
CA TRP A 242 8.69 -7.83 1.37
C TRP A 242 7.34 -8.14 2.04
N ARG A 243 6.77 -7.11 2.66
CA ARG A 243 5.53 -7.16 3.45
C ARG A 243 4.70 -5.88 3.27
N ASN A 244 3.39 -5.97 3.34
CA ASN A 244 2.49 -4.81 3.34
C ASN A 244 2.10 -4.42 4.77
N HIS A 245 1.98 -3.11 5.04
CA HIS A 245 1.38 -2.60 6.27
C HIS A 245 -0.15 -2.60 6.13
N TYR A 246 -0.83 -3.46 6.88
CA TYR A 246 -2.28 -3.53 6.96
C TYR A 246 -2.83 -2.74 8.15
N PRO A 247 -4.02 -2.12 8.03
CA PRO A 247 -4.61 -1.31 9.07
C PRO A 247 -5.19 -2.17 10.21
N ALA A 248 -5.30 -1.59 11.40
CA ALA A 248 -6.15 -2.12 12.45
C ALA A 248 -7.63 -2.05 12.02
N GLN A 249 -8.45 -3.02 12.46
CA GLN A 249 -9.88 -3.00 12.24
C GLN A 249 -10.56 -2.10 13.28
N LEU A 250 -10.86 -0.86 12.90
CA LEU A 250 -11.46 0.13 13.80
C LEU A 250 -12.95 -0.14 14.02
N GLY A 251 -13.42 -0.02 15.26
CA GLY A 251 -14.85 -0.08 15.58
C GLY A 251 -15.69 1.07 14.99
N ALA A 252 -15.04 2.10 14.47
CA ALA A 252 -15.67 3.24 13.79
C ALA A 252 -15.86 3.05 12.27
N GLY A 253 -15.31 1.98 11.68
CA GLY A 253 -15.37 1.68 10.25
C GLY A 253 -14.01 1.45 9.58
N ALA A 254 -14.01 1.03 8.32
CA ALA A 254 -12.79 0.76 7.55
C ALA A 254 -12.28 2.00 6.78
N TRP A 255 -10.95 2.10 6.59
CA TRP A 255 -10.33 3.16 5.76
C TRP A 255 -10.73 3.07 4.29
N ALA A 256 -10.96 1.84 3.80
CA ALA A 256 -11.55 1.55 2.51
C ALA A 256 -12.52 0.37 2.66
N THR A 257 -13.75 0.53 2.16
CA THR A 257 -14.78 -0.51 2.12
C THR A 257 -14.87 -1.08 0.71
N VAL A 258 -14.90 -2.41 0.59
CA VAL A 258 -15.02 -3.11 -0.69
C VAL A 258 -16.45 -3.61 -0.86
N HIS A 259 -17.20 -2.96 -1.76
CA HIS A 259 -18.60 -3.30 -2.00
C HIS A 259 -18.76 -4.43 -3.03
N ARG A 260 -19.75 -5.29 -2.79
CA ARG A 260 -19.97 -6.54 -3.52
C ARG A 260 -21.31 -6.55 -4.27
N ASP A 261 -22.11 -5.49 -4.07
CA ASP A 261 -23.37 -5.19 -4.74
C ASP A 261 -23.31 -5.27 -6.28
N LEU A 262 -22.17 -4.85 -6.85
CA LEU A 262 -21.90 -4.80 -8.28
C LEU A 262 -20.64 -5.59 -8.65
N PHE A 263 -20.35 -6.70 -7.94
CA PHE A 263 -19.15 -7.49 -8.16
C PHE A 263 -18.98 -7.93 -9.61
N GLN A 264 -17.81 -7.58 -10.17
CA GLN A 264 -17.36 -8.06 -11.47
C GLN A 264 -16.11 -8.91 -11.26
N ARG A 265 -16.21 -10.20 -11.61
CA ARG A 265 -15.03 -11.10 -11.62
C ARG A 265 -13.98 -10.54 -12.59
N PRO A 266 -12.68 -10.64 -12.30
CA PRO A 266 -11.61 -10.31 -13.24
C PRO A 266 -11.84 -10.89 -14.64
N GLU A 267 -11.53 -10.08 -15.65
CA GLU A 267 -11.84 -10.30 -17.07
C GLU A 267 -11.21 -11.56 -17.67
N GLU A 268 -10.02 -11.92 -17.21
CA GLU A 268 -9.32 -13.18 -17.49
C GLU A 268 -10.14 -14.42 -17.09
N TYR A 269 -11.05 -14.29 -16.12
CA TYR A 269 -11.82 -15.39 -15.53
C TYR A 269 -13.32 -15.36 -15.86
N MET A 270 -13.81 -14.30 -16.53
CA MET A 270 -15.22 -14.21 -16.96
C MET A 270 -15.62 -15.38 -17.88
N ASN A 271 -14.70 -15.86 -18.72
CA ASN A 271 -14.98 -16.92 -19.70
C ASN A 271 -14.93 -18.35 -19.14
N LYS A 272 -14.34 -18.58 -17.95
CA LYS A 272 -14.28 -19.93 -17.35
C LYS A 272 -15.68 -20.45 -17.00
N PHE A 273 -16.63 -19.56 -16.71
CA PHE A 273 -18.00 -19.93 -16.36
C PHE A 273 -18.91 -20.23 -17.56
N ALA A 274 -18.81 -19.48 -18.65
CA ALA A 274 -19.60 -19.73 -19.86
C ALA A 274 -19.36 -21.15 -20.42
N LYS A 275 -18.16 -21.70 -20.21
CA LYS A 275 -17.84 -23.09 -20.57
C LYS A 275 -18.46 -24.14 -19.64
N LEU A 276 -18.79 -23.81 -18.39
CA LEU A 276 -19.41 -24.74 -17.42
C LEU A 276 -20.89 -24.98 -17.71
N GLU A 277 -21.55 -24.05 -18.40
CA GLU A 277 -22.93 -24.20 -18.86
C GLU A 277 -23.02 -24.95 -20.20
N ASP A 278 -21.94 -24.94 -21.01
CA ASP A 278 -21.88 -25.45 -22.39
C ASP A 278 -20.99 -26.72 -22.58
N GLU A 279 -20.78 -27.54 -21.53
CA GLU A 279 -19.97 -28.78 -21.57
C GLU A 279 -20.57 -29.95 -22.42
N LEU A 280 -21.03 -29.68 -23.65
CA LEU A 280 -21.38 -30.74 -24.60
C LEU A 280 -20.77 -30.58 -26.00
N LYS A 281 -20.30 -29.40 -26.44
CA LYS A 281 -19.66 -29.23 -27.77
C LYS A 281 -18.68 -28.04 -27.84
N GLU A 282 -17.37 -28.30 -27.92
CA GLU A 282 -16.52 -28.04 -29.11
C GLU A 282 -15.01 -28.21 -28.83
N THR A 283 -14.22 -28.10 -29.90
CA THR A 283 -13.01 -28.89 -30.15
C THR A 283 -11.75 -28.05 -30.39
N GLU A 284 -10.59 -28.63 -30.04
CA GLU A 284 -9.21 -28.29 -30.44
C GLU A 284 -8.65 -26.87 -30.16
N GLN A 285 -9.38 -25.77 -30.38
CA GLN A 285 -8.93 -24.40 -30.02
C GLN A 285 -8.80 -24.18 -28.50
N THR A 286 -9.26 -25.13 -27.69
CA THR A 286 -9.19 -25.10 -26.23
C THR A 286 -7.81 -25.48 -25.70
N LYS A 287 -7.09 -26.41 -26.36
CA LYS A 287 -5.82 -26.94 -25.85
C LYS A 287 -4.72 -25.87 -25.84
N THR A 288 -4.53 -25.20 -26.98
CA THR A 288 -3.46 -24.19 -27.15
C THR A 288 -3.58 -22.96 -26.24
N ARG A 289 -4.70 -22.76 -25.56
CA ARG A 289 -4.94 -21.61 -24.65
C ARG A 289 -4.67 -21.94 -23.20
N ASP A 290 -5.03 -23.15 -22.75
CA ASP A 290 -4.60 -23.62 -21.44
C ASP A 290 -3.08 -23.86 -21.44
N ASP A 291 -2.48 -24.12 -22.62
CA ASP A 291 -1.04 -24.13 -22.86
C ASP A 291 -0.36 -22.75 -22.60
N GLU A 292 -1.08 -21.62 -22.74
CA GLU A 292 -0.57 -20.26 -22.48
C GLU A 292 -0.83 -19.72 -21.05
N GLU A 293 -1.68 -20.34 -20.21
CA GLU A 293 -1.90 -19.85 -18.83
C GLU A 293 -0.68 -20.19 -17.94
N PRO A 294 0.04 -19.20 -17.36
CA PRO A 294 1.25 -19.44 -16.55
C PRO A 294 0.95 -19.97 -15.14
N PHE A 295 -0.29 -19.80 -14.67
CA PHE A 295 -0.77 -20.27 -13.37
C PHE A 295 -1.95 -21.23 -13.53
N LEU A 296 -1.75 -22.47 -13.10
CA LEU A 296 -2.73 -23.56 -13.19
C LEU A 296 -3.64 -23.56 -11.96
N SER A 297 -4.95 -23.51 -12.17
CA SER A 297 -5.92 -23.79 -11.11
C SER A 297 -6.03 -25.31 -10.91
N ALA A 298 -5.76 -25.78 -9.69
CA ALA A 298 -5.96 -27.18 -9.29
C ALA A 298 -7.38 -27.44 -8.73
N GLU A 299 -8.20 -26.40 -8.59
CA GLU A 299 -9.48 -26.47 -7.90
C GLU A 299 -10.64 -26.85 -8.84
N PRO A 300 -11.52 -27.80 -8.47
CA PRO A 300 -12.72 -28.10 -9.22
C PRO A 300 -13.60 -26.86 -9.40
N ALA A 301 -14.15 -26.70 -10.61
CA ALA A 301 -15.00 -25.55 -10.94
C ALA A 301 -16.14 -25.33 -9.93
N ALA A 302 -16.77 -26.42 -9.43
CA ALA A 302 -17.83 -26.36 -8.42
C ALA A 302 -17.41 -25.67 -7.10
N ASP A 303 -16.15 -25.84 -6.67
CA ASP A 303 -15.64 -25.21 -5.45
C ASP A 303 -15.27 -23.74 -5.68
N GLN A 304 -14.86 -23.39 -6.90
CA GLN A 304 -14.72 -21.99 -7.34
C GLN A 304 -16.08 -21.26 -7.31
N ILE A 305 -17.19 -21.92 -7.71
CA ILE A 305 -18.55 -21.36 -7.58
C ILE A 305 -18.84 -21.05 -6.12
N ARG A 306 -18.69 -22.07 -5.25
CA ARG A 306 -18.97 -21.95 -3.81
C ARG A 306 -18.14 -20.85 -3.14
N ARG A 307 -16.86 -20.72 -3.51
CA ARG A 307 -16.01 -19.64 -2.99
C ARG A 307 -16.51 -18.27 -3.43
N GLN A 308 -16.92 -18.10 -4.68
CA GLN A 308 -17.52 -16.84 -5.13
C GLN A 308 -18.84 -16.55 -4.42
N GLU A 309 -19.72 -17.54 -4.25
CA GLU A 309 -20.97 -17.37 -3.50
C GLU A 309 -20.70 -17.00 -2.04
N ALA A 310 -19.74 -17.66 -1.39
CA ALA A 310 -19.31 -17.35 -0.03
C ALA A 310 -18.72 -15.94 0.08
N TYR A 311 -17.93 -15.51 -0.90
CA TYR A 311 -17.43 -14.13 -1.02
C TYR A 311 -18.59 -13.14 -1.14
N LEU A 312 -19.52 -13.33 -2.07
CA LEU A 312 -20.67 -12.43 -2.23
C LEU A 312 -21.61 -12.40 -1.01
N ALA A 313 -21.55 -13.40 -0.14
CA ALA A 313 -22.36 -13.50 1.07
C ALA A 313 -21.70 -12.94 2.36
N GLN A 314 -20.41 -12.56 2.36
CA GLN A 314 -19.80 -11.96 3.55
C GLN A 314 -20.34 -10.54 3.78
N LYS A 315 -20.42 -10.12 5.05
CA LYS A 315 -20.86 -8.77 5.43
C LYS A 315 -19.76 -7.75 5.09
N GLU A 316 -20.13 -6.69 4.38
CA GLU A 316 -19.25 -5.54 4.13
C GLU A 316 -18.94 -4.76 5.43
N HIS A 317 -17.75 -4.16 5.51
CA HIS A 317 -17.39 -3.20 6.56
C HIS A 317 -18.03 -1.83 6.31
N ASP A 318 -18.52 -1.19 7.37
CA ASP A 318 -19.03 0.18 7.27
C ASP A 318 -17.87 1.16 6.99
N THR A 319 -18.02 2.06 6.00
CA THR A 319 -16.98 3.04 5.64
C THR A 319 -16.74 4.01 6.79
N LEU A 320 -15.48 4.19 7.21
CA LEU A 320 -15.11 5.12 8.28
C LEU A 320 -15.49 6.57 7.91
N GLN A 321 -16.41 7.14 8.68
CA GLN A 321 -16.89 8.51 8.49
C GLN A 321 -15.96 9.53 9.15
N HIS A 322 -15.95 10.78 8.67
CA HIS A 322 -15.21 11.90 9.28
C HIS A 322 -15.91 12.40 10.56
N SER A 323 -15.92 11.55 11.59
CA SER A 323 -16.54 11.81 12.89
C SER A 323 -15.52 12.14 13.99
N GLN A 324 -14.25 11.78 13.78
CA GLN A 324 -13.15 11.93 14.72
C GLN A 324 -11.87 12.32 13.96
N PRO A 325 -10.92 13.05 14.59
CA PRO A 325 -9.63 13.35 13.98
C PRO A 325 -8.76 12.10 13.88
N LEU A 326 -7.88 12.04 12.88
CA LEU A 326 -6.97 10.90 12.63
C LEU A 326 -6.25 10.41 13.90
N HIS A 327 -5.74 11.32 14.72
CA HIS A 327 -5.00 10.99 15.94
C HIS A 327 -5.80 10.22 17.00
N ALA A 328 -7.14 10.30 16.99
CA ALA A 328 -8.02 9.54 17.88
C ALA A 328 -8.45 8.19 17.29
N LEU A 329 -8.22 7.99 15.98
CA LEU A 329 -8.53 6.78 15.22
C LEU A 329 -7.30 5.88 15.05
N LEU A 330 -6.09 6.44 15.15
CA LEU A 330 -4.85 5.68 15.14
C LEU A 330 -4.74 4.81 16.41
N PRO A 331 -4.34 3.53 16.28
CA PRO A 331 -4.04 2.70 17.44
C PRO A 331 -2.83 3.27 18.21
N TYR A 332 -2.68 2.86 19.48
CA TYR A 332 -1.58 3.25 20.37
C TYR A 332 -1.51 4.76 20.73
N GLU A 333 -2.65 5.46 20.81
CA GLU A 333 -2.74 6.84 21.34
C GLU A 333 -1.72 7.83 20.72
N THR A 334 -1.47 7.72 19.42
CA THR A 334 -0.48 8.51 18.64
C THR A 334 0.99 8.18 18.85
N GLU A 335 1.33 7.17 19.66
CA GLU A 335 2.71 6.67 19.68
C GLU A 335 3.07 6.05 18.32
N LEU A 336 4.11 6.61 17.69
CA LEU A 336 4.69 6.13 16.42
C LEU A 336 5.16 4.69 16.60
N THR A 337 4.29 3.74 16.24
CA THR A 337 4.59 2.32 16.40
C THR A 337 5.56 1.89 15.32
N GLU A 338 6.80 1.63 15.72
CA GLU A 338 7.85 1.09 14.85
C GLU A 338 7.38 -0.20 14.17
N ILE A 339 7.65 -0.34 12.87
CA ILE A 339 7.27 -1.50 12.05
C ILE A 339 7.73 -2.81 12.71
N GLY A 340 8.94 -2.83 13.30
CA GLY A 340 9.50 -4.00 13.96
C GLY A 340 8.69 -4.55 15.14
N HIS A 341 7.74 -3.79 15.69
CA HIS A 341 6.84 -4.25 16.77
C HIS A 341 5.47 -4.76 16.27
N LEU A 342 5.18 -4.63 14.98
CA LEU A 342 3.92 -5.08 14.41
C LEU A 342 3.94 -6.61 14.21
N PRO A 343 2.84 -7.32 14.53
CA PRO A 343 2.79 -8.76 14.33
C PRO A 343 2.83 -9.08 12.83
N ALA A 344 3.52 -10.17 12.49
CA ALA A 344 3.85 -10.52 11.11
C ALA A 344 3.17 -11.82 10.65
N LEU A 345 2.67 -11.79 9.42
CA LEU A 345 2.03 -12.91 8.73
C LEU A 345 2.78 -13.26 7.43
N GLU A 346 3.01 -14.55 7.22
CA GLU A 346 3.45 -15.13 5.97
C GLU A 346 2.35 -15.06 4.89
N PHE A 347 2.66 -15.31 3.62
CA PHE A 347 1.67 -15.29 2.53
C PHE A 347 0.47 -16.22 2.73
N THR A 348 0.66 -17.31 3.51
CA THR A 348 -0.43 -18.24 3.87
C THR A 348 -1.38 -17.68 4.94
N GLY A 349 -1.03 -16.57 5.59
CA GLY A 349 -1.71 -16.05 6.78
C GLY A 349 -1.23 -16.68 8.09
N GLN A 350 -0.19 -17.51 8.07
CA GLN A 350 0.44 -18.04 9.28
C GLN A 350 1.31 -16.98 9.95
N LYS A 351 1.29 -16.92 11.29
CA LYS A 351 2.12 -16.02 12.07
C LYS A 351 3.58 -16.45 12.01
N VAL A 352 4.47 -15.49 11.77
CA VAL A 352 5.93 -15.66 11.70
C VAL A 352 6.62 -14.56 12.51
N GLU A 353 7.87 -14.79 12.91
CA GLU A 353 8.70 -13.73 13.48
C GLU A 353 9.20 -12.79 12.37
N ARG A 354 9.42 -11.51 12.67
CA ARG A 354 9.84 -10.52 11.67
C ARG A 354 11.12 -10.93 10.91
N ASP A 355 12.08 -11.49 11.64
CA ASP A 355 13.39 -11.89 11.11
C ASP A 355 13.30 -13.14 10.21
N ASP A 356 12.19 -13.88 10.28
CA ASP A 356 11.97 -15.06 9.44
C ASP A 356 11.72 -14.70 7.97
N PHE A 357 11.23 -13.49 7.65
CA PHE A 357 11.00 -13.09 6.25
C PHE A 357 12.28 -13.16 5.40
N ALA A 358 13.43 -12.76 5.93
CA ALA A 358 14.71 -12.82 5.23
C ALA A 358 15.16 -14.28 5.00
N ARG A 359 14.90 -15.17 5.97
CA ARG A 359 15.16 -16.61 5.85
C ARG A 359 14.24 -17.25 4.80
N LEU A 360 12.94 -17.02 4.89
CA LEU A 360 11.92 -17.54 3.97
C LEU A 360 12.16 -17.07 2.53
N ALA A 361 12.56 -15.81 2.34
CA ALA A 361 12.96 -15.28 1.04
C ALA A 361 14.19 -16.01 0.48
N THR A 362 15.19 -16.27 1.34
CA THR A 362 16.41 -17.00 0.96
C THR A 362 16.14 -18.47 0.62
N GLU A 363 15.21 -19.12 1.33
CA GLU A 363 14.73 -20.47 1.00
C GLU A 363 13.90 -20.50 -0.30
N TYR A 364 13.18 -19.42 -0.62
CA TYR A 364 12.31 -19.34 -1.79
C TYR A 364 13.03 -18.94 -3.09
N ARG A 365 14.08 -18.10 -3.05
CA ARG A 365 14.80 -17.62 -4.26
C ARG A 365 15.29 -18.76 -5.17
N PRO A 366 15.93 -19.85 -4.70
CA PRO A 366 16.34 -20.96 -5.56
C PRO A 366 15.17 -21.69 -6.23
N LEU A 367 14.03 -21.79 -5.52
CA LEU A 367 12.80 -22.36 -6.08
C LEU A 367 12.22 -21.47 -7.17
N LEU A 368 12.25 -20.15 -7.01
CA LEU A 368 11.79 -19.22 -8.04
C LEU A 368 12.71 -19.23 -9.27
N ARG A 369 14.04 -19.14 -9.06
CA ARG A 369 15.06 -19.20 -10.12
C ARG A 369 14.96 -20.45 -11.00
N SER A 370 14.79 -21.62 -10.38
CA SER A 370 14.68 -22.89 -11.12
C SER A 370 13.31 -23.13 -11.77
N GLN A 371 12.22 -22.62 -11.20
CA GLN A 371 10.86 -22.86 -11.72
C GLN A 371 10.35 -21.74 -12.64
N VAL A 372 10.89 -20.53 -12.55
CA VAL A 372 10.42 -19.31 -13.25
C VAL A 372 11.58 -18.55 -13.86
N GLY A 373 12.70 -18.44 -13.15
CA GLY A 373 13.90 -17.68 -13.57
C GLY A 373 14.68 -18.25 -14.75
N GLY A 374 14.38 -19.49 -15.15
CA GLY A 374 15.05 -20.19 -16.24
C GLY A 374 16.46 -20.71 -15.92
N CYS A 375 16.83 -20.71 -14.64
CA CYS A 375 18.13 -21.18 -14.15
C CYS A 375 18.21 -22.70 -14.07
N ASN A 376 19.40 -23.26 -14.33
CA ASN A 376 19.66 -24.66 -13.98
C ASN A 376 19.90 -24.85 -12.47
N ALA A 377 20.00 -26.11 -12.03
CA ALA A 377 20.10 -26.44 -10.60
C ALA A 377 21.35 -25.87 -9.88
N ALA A 378 22.44 -25.62 -10.60
CA ALA A 378 23.63 -24.98 -10.03
C ALA A 378 23.39 -23.47 -9.87
N GLU A 379 23.13 -22.77 -10.98
CA GLU A 379 22.87 -21.32 -11.01
C GLU A 379 21.76 -20.86 -10.05
N ALA A 380 20.68 -21.65 -9.95
CA ALA A 380 19.58 -21.34 -9.05
C ALA A 380 20.01 -21.26 -7.56
N SER A 381 21.05 -22.01 -7.20
CA SER A 381 21.60 -22.12 -5.85
C SER A 381 22.69 -21.08 -5.54
N ASN A 382 23.15 -20.29 -6.52
CA ASN A 382 24.21 -19.30 -6.32
C ASN A 382 23.70 -18.05 -5.59
N ASP A 383 24.52 -17.48 -4.69
CA ASP A 383 24.22 -16.25 -3.97
C ASP A 383 24.54 -15.01 -4.81
N ARG A 384 23.64 -14.70 -5.75
CA ARG A 384 23.70 -13.49 -6.58
C ARG A 384 23.41 -12.22 -5.75
N LYS A 385 24.16 -11.15 -6.01
CA LYS A 385 23.96 -9.81 -5.44
C LYS A 385 22.56 -9.28 -5.77
N TYR A 386 21.91 -8.64 -4.80
CA TYR A 386 20.69 -7.85 -5.02
C TYR A 386 21.07 -6.41 -5.36
N ASP A 387 20.55 -5.91 -6.49
CA ASP A 387 20.64 -4.52 -6.90
C ASP A 387 19.23 -3.92 -6.90
N LEU A 388 19.04 -2.81 -6.18
CA LEU A 388 17.75 -2.15 -5.98
C LEU A 388 17.09 -1.80 -7.33
N GLY A 389 15.83 -2.21 -7.54
CA GLY A 389 15.10 -1.94 -8.77
C GLY A 389 15.44 -2.87 -9.95
N SER A 390 16.39 -3.81 -9.77
CA SER A 390 16.75 -4.85 -10.74
C SER A 390 16.29 -6.21 -10.23
N THR A 391 15.89 -7.10 -11.15
CA THR A 391 15.65 -8.51 -10.83
C THR A 391 16.58 -9.47 -11.56
N GLY A 392 17.71 -9.00 -12.11
CA GLY A 392 18.68 -9.87 -12.78
C GLY A 392 19.18 -11.04 -11.91
N ASP A 393 19.20 -10.86 -10.59
CA ASP A 393 19.55 -11.90 -9.61
C ASP A 393 18.52 -13.06 -9.54
N LEU A 394 17.33 -12.90 -10.12
CA LEU A 394 16.26 -13.92 -10.14
C LEU A 394 16.18 -14.72 -11.45
N PHE A 395 16.94 -14.34 -12.49
CA PHE A 395 16.88 -14.94 -13.83
C PHE A 395 18.26 -15.35 -14.36
N CYS A 396 18.30 -16.39 -15.21
CA CYS A 396 19.54 -16.88 -15.82
C CYS A 396 19.40 -16.88 -17.35
N PHE A 397 19.86 -15.80 -17.98
CA PHE A 397 19.81 -15.63 -19.43
C PHE A 397 21.15 -16.01 -20.08
N ILE A 398 21.09 -16.94 -21.05
CA ILE A 398 22.25 -17.41 -21.81
C ILE A 398 22.90 -16.23 -22.54
N GLY A 399 24.20 -16.05 -22.35
CA GLY A 399 25.00 -15.04 -23.05
C GLY A 399 24.87 -13.62 -22.49
N GLN A 400 24.20 -13.45 -21.35
CA GLN A 400 24.64 -12.45 -20.39
C GLN A 400 25.74 -13.11 -19.55
N PRO A 401 26.82 -12.40 -19.17
CA PRO A 401 27.69 -12.87 -18.10
C PRO A 401 26.83 -13.05 -16.85
N ASP A 402 27.21 -13.96 -15.96
CA ASP A 402 26.63 -13.93 -14.62
C ASP A 402 27.01 -12.59 -13.99
N LEU A 403 26.11 -11.95 -13.23
CA LEU A 403 26.37 -10.65 -12.59
C LEU A 403 27.59 -10.68 -11.65
N GLU A 404 28.07 -11.88 -11.29
CA GLU A 404 29.32 -12.14 -10.60
C GLU A 404 30.55 -11.85 -11.50
N GLU A 405 30.52 -12.20 -12.79
CA GLU A 405 31.58 -11.84 -13.75
C GLU A 405 31.61 -10.33 -14.01
N GLU A 406 30.45 -9.68 -14.21
CA GLU A 406 30.38 -8.22 -14.38
C GLU A 406 30.84 -7.48 -13.11
N ALA A 407 30.48 -7.97 -11.92
CA ALA A 407 30.94 -7.39 -10.66
C ALA A 407 32.44 -7.63 -10.40
N GLU A 408 33.00 -8.80 -10.74
CA GLU A 408 34.45 -9.04 -10.64
C GLU A 408 35.24 -8.20 -11.67
N GLU A 409 34.69 -7.95 -12.86
CA GLU A 409 35.26 -7.03 -13.85
C GLU A 409 35.19 -5.56 -13.38
N GLU A 410 34.05 -5.06 -12.88
CA GLU A 410 33.95 -3.72 -12.29
C GLU A 410 34.89 -3.53 -11.10
N ASP A 411 35.00 -4.53 -10.23
CA ASP A 411 35.86 -4.52 -9.05
C ASP A 411 37.36 -4.63 -9.44
N MET A 412 37.69 -5.19 -10.62
CA MET A 412 39.02 -5.11 -11.23
C MET A 412 39.27 -3.76 -11.91
N ASP A 413 38.28 -3.18 -12.57
CA ASP A 413 38.38 -1.88 -13.24
C ASP A 413 38.51 -0.74 -12.23
N GLU A 414 37.83 -0.80 -11.07
CA GLU A 414 38.03 0.17 -9.99
C GLU A 414 39.43 0.01 -9.35
N LYS A 415 39.90 -1.23 -9.15
CA LYS A 415 41.26 -1.50 -8.64
C LYS A 415 42.34 -1.06 -9.62
N THR A 416 42.15 -1.24 -10.93
CA THR A 416 43.10 -0.77 -11.95
C THR A 416 43.03 0.73 -12.18
N ALA A 417 41.85 1.36 -12.08
CA ALA A 417 41.71 2.82 -12.07
C ALA A 417 42.46 3.45 -10.89
N LYS A 418 42.28 2.92 -9.67
CA LYS A 418 43.04 3.32 -8.48
C LYS A 418 44.55 3.09 -8.65
N ALA A 419 44.96 1.97 -9.23
CA ALA A 419 46.38 1.69 -9.51
C ALA A 419 46.98 2.59 -10.63
N THR A 420 46.16 3.12 -11.53
CA THR A 420 46.62 3.93 -12.68
C THR A 420 46.64 5.43 -12.37
N LEU A 421 45.71 5.93 -11.56
CA LEU A 421 45.60 7.36 -11.25
C LEU A 421 46.46 7.80 -10.06
N GLY A 422 46.77 6.90 -9.14
CA GLY A 422 47.55 7.21 -7.93
C GLY A 422 46.75 7.94 -6.86
N ASP A 423 47.08 7.66 -5.60
CA ASP A 423 46.29 8.07 -4.44
C ASP A 423 46.61 9.51 -3.99
N GLU A 424 46.24 10.51 -4.81
CA GLU A 424 46.25 11.93 -4.43
C GLU A 424 44.94 12.64 -4.83
N ILE A 425 43.91 12.51 -4.00
CA ILE A 425 42.90 13.57 -3.82
C ILE A 425 42.83 13.91 -2.33
N SER A 426 43.18 15.16 -2.02
CA SER A 426 43.29 15.69 -0.66
C SER A 426 41.97 15.69 0.11
N GLU A 427 42.03 15.30 1.39
CA GLU A 427 40.93 15.48 2.35
C GLU A 427 40.47 16.96 2.43
N PRO A 428 39.16 17.25 2.37
CA PRO A 428 38.64 18.56 2.74
C PRO A 428 38.65 18.72 4.27
N ALA A 429 39.25 19.82 4.75
CA ALA A 429 39.52 20.06 6.17
C ALA A 429 38.26 20.03 7.06
N SER A 430 38.36 19.32 8.19
CA SER A 430 37.33 19.27 9.23
C SER A 430 37.31 20.55 10.07
N TYR A 431 36.19 21.27 10.06
CA TYR A 431 35.94 22.39 10.97
C TYR A 431 35.33 21.88 12.29
N ALA A 432 36.20 21.66 13.28
CA ALA A 432 35.75 21.42 14.65
C ALA A 432 35.33 22.75 15.32
N VAL A 433 34.04 22.90 15.63
CA VAL A 433 33.53 24.01 16.46
C VAL A 433 33.67 23.62 17.93
N ALA A 434 34.55 24.31 18.66
CA ALA A 434 34.68 24.19 20.11
C ALA A 434 34.02 25.39 20.81
N GLU A 435 33.21 25.11 21.83
CA GLU A 435 32.52 26.14 22.63
C GLU A 435 33.50 27.00 23.46
N PRO A 436 33.18 28.29 23.69
CA PRO A 436 34.06 29.18 24.46
C PRO A 436 33.89 29.00 25.97
N LYS A 437 35.01 28.93 26.71
CA LYS A 437 35.05 29.22 28.15
C LYS A 437 35.74 30.55 28.41
N GLU A 438 35.16 31.32 29.33
CA GLU A 438 35.63 32.64 29.74
C GLU A 438 36.91 32.57 30.60
N HIS A 439 37.85 33.51 30.44
CA HIS A 439 38.02 34.68 31.31
C HIS A 439 39.45 35.32 31.27
N ALA A 440 39.53 36.55 31.81
CA ALA A 440 40.71 37.22 32.37
C ALA A 440 41.72 37.98 31.45
N THR A 441 41.36 39.24 31.16
CA THR A 441 42.16 40.47 31.42
C THR A 441 43.60 40.68 30.89
N SER A 442 43.74 41.59 29.90
CA SER A 442 44.53 42.87 29.89
C SER A 442 46.07 42.90 30.14
N PRO A 443 46.80 43.98 29.77
CA PRO A 443 46.55 45.07 28.79
C PRO A 443 47.79 45.46 27.91
N GLU A 444 47.70 46.61 27.21
CA GLU A 444 48.81 47.42 26.61
C GLU A 444 49.55 46.87 25.35
N THR A 445 50.02 47.66 24.36
CA THR A 445 50.06 49.13 24.17
C THR A 445 49.98 49.58 22.69
N ALA A 446 49.27 50.68 22.46
CA ALA A 446 49.46 51.80 21.51
C ALA A 446 50.16 51.73 20.11
N ALA A 447 49.55 52.49 19.18
CA ALA A 447 50.10 53.28 18.05
C ALA A 447 50.40 52.62 16.67
N ALA A 448 50.30 53.32 15.51
CA ALA A 448 49.45 54.43 15.04
C ALA A 448 49.74 54.78 13.55
N ALA A 449 48.74 54.73 12.65
CA ALA A 449 48.65 55.42 11.32
C ALA A 449 47.35 54.97 10.62
N LYS A 450 46.39 55.85 10.26
CA LYS A 450 46.26 56.63 9.00
C LYS A 450 46.19 55.73 7.74
N GLU A 451 45.25 55.86 6.80
CA GLU A 451 44.14 56.82 6.57
C GLU A 451 43.01 56.14 5.76
N ALA A 452 41.79 56.69 5.75
CA ALA A 452 40.64 56.18 4.98
C ALA A 452 40.44 56.96 3.65
N PRO A 453 39.61 56.50 2.70
CA PRO A 453 38.17 56.78 2.79
C PRO A 453 37.23 55.61 2.42
N LEU A 454 35.94 55.79 2.71
CA LEU A 454 34.84 54.85 2.43
C LEU A 454 34.18 55.11 1.07
N ASP A 455 33.52 54.08 0.53
CA ASP A 455 32.23 54.21 -0.20
C ASP A 455 31.39 52.94 0.11
N SER A 456 30.30 53.02 0.89
CA SER A 456 28.92 53.38 0.50
C SER A 456 28.14 52.34 -0.34
N ALA A 457 28.10 51.08 0.10
CA ALA A 457 27.09 50.12 -0.38
C ALA A 457 26.55 49.13 0.69
N ALA A 458 27.38 48.69 1.65
CA ALA A 458 27.04 47.60 2.58
C ALA A 458 26.37 48.02 3.90
N LYS A 459 25.98 49.30 4.09
CA LYS A 459 25.42 49.82 5.35
C LYS A 459 23.89 49.99 5.39
N GLN A 460 23.17 49.49 4.38
CA GLN A 460 21.70 49.42 4.39
C GLN A 460 21.18 48.02 4.10
N LYS A 461 21.20 47.16 5.13
CA LYS A 461 20.24 46.04 5.33
C LYS A 461 20.27 45.39 6.72
N LEU A 462 21.00 45.97 7.68
CA LEU A 462 21.04 45.51 9.08
C LEU A 462 20.42 46.55 10.04
N ALA A 463 19.14 46.85 9.82
CA ALA A 463 18.30 47.63 10.74
C ALA A 463 16.82 47.27 10.50
N HIS A 464 16.03 47.22 11.58
CA HIS A 464 14.64 46.71 11.65
C HIS A 464 14.51 45.18 11.50
N MET A 465 13.84 44.44 12.40
CA MET A 465 13.36 44.83 13.74
C MET A 465 13.15 43.58 14.62
N LYS A 466 13.65 43.63 15.86
CA LYS A 466 13.28 42.71 16.94
C LYS A 466 11.78 42.83 17.25
N VAL A 467 11.09 41.71 17.46
CA VAL A 467 9.84 41.61 18.25
C VAL A 467 9.85 40.28 19.03
N GLU A 468 9.17 40.25 20.17
CA GLU A 468 9.27 39.29 21.29
C GLU A 468 8.47 37.98 21.12
N PRO A 469 8.75 36.93 21.93
CA PRO A 469 7.91 35.73 22.03
C PRO A 469 6.59 35.99 22.80
N PRO A 470 5.53 35.19 22.57
CA PRO A 470 4.20 35.43 23.15
C PRO A 470 4.11 35.06 24.64
N VAL A 471 3.39 35.88 25.40
CA VAL A 471 3.11 35.69 26.83
C VAL A 471 1.83 34.88 27.04
N ILE A 472 1.90 33.90 27.94
CA ILE A 472 0.76 33.11 28.42
C ILE A 472 -0.10 33.96 29.36
N ASN A 473 -1.36 34.20 29.01
CA ASN A 473 -2.33 34.80 29.93
C ASN A 473 -3.10 33.71 30.69
N GLN A 474 -2.69 33.46 31.94
CA GLN A 474 -3.55 32.81 32.92
C GLN A 474 -4.65 33.77 33.37
N VAL A 475 -5.88 33.28 33.50
CA VAL A 475 -6.98 34.01 34.15
C VAL A 475 -7.44 33.18 35.34
N ASN A 476 -7.07 33.63 36.55
CA ASN A 476 -7.68 33.21 37.80
C ASN A 476 -8.20 34.47 38.52
N GLN A 477 -9.39 34.38 39.10
CA GLN A 477 -9.86 35.26 40.16
C GLN A 477 -10.38 34.39 41.30
N GLU A 478 -9.99 34.74 42.52
CA GLU A 478 -10.28 34.00 43.74
C GLU A 478 -11.63 34.43 44.36
N GLU A 479 -12.43 33.44 44.77
CA GLU A 479 -13.04 33.29 46.12
C GLU A 479 -14.16 34.26 46.62
N PRO A 480 -14.99 33.88 47.64
CA PRO A 480 -14.68 32.95 48.74
C PRO A 480 -15.74 31.93 49.23
N GLU A 481 -15.28 31.16 50.23
CA GLU A 481 -15.93 30.13 51.07
C GLU A 481 -17.45 30.23 51.36
N GLU A 482 -18.12 29.07 51.47
CA GLU A 482 -18.73 28.68 52.77
C GLU A 482 -18.82 27.16 52.99
N LYS A 483 -19.08 26.75 54.24
CA LYS A 483 -18.79 25.41 54.82
C LYS A 483 -20.02 24.48 54.83
N GLY A 484 -19.83 23.16 54.63
CA GLY A 484 -20.93 22.18 54.74
C GLY A 484 -20.48 20.71 54.91
N LYS A 485 -20.39 20.24 56.15
CA LYS A 485 -19.99 18.87 56.56
C LYS A 485 -20.79 17.72 55.92
N ALA A 486 -20.09 16.60 55.67
CA ALA A 486 -20.61 15.23 55.59
C ALA A 486 -21.01 14.68 57.02
N PRO A 487 -21.37 13.40 57.28
CA PRO A 487 -21.33 12.18 56.43
C PRO A 487 -22.48 11.13 56.65
N VAL A 488 -22.30 9.91 56.08
CA VAL A 488 -22.97 8.59 56.34
C VAL A 488 -24.51 8.51 56.15
N ASP A 489 -25.14 7.47 55.56
CA ASP A 489 -25.05 6.03 55.84
C ASP A 489 -25.65 5.15 54.69
N GLU A 490 -25.15 3.92 54.54
CA GLU A 490 -25.83 2.76 53.91
C GLU A 490 -26.94 2.19 54.83
N PRO A 491 -27.83 1.21 54.48
CA PRO A 491 -27.76 0.24 53.37
C PRO A 491 -29.10 -0.06 52.61
N SER A 492 -29.03 -0.99 51.66
CA SER A 492 -30.17 -1.64 50.97
C SER A 492 -31.15 -2.37 51.91
N PRO A 493 -32.41 -2.58 51.48
CA PRO A 493 -32.86 -3.98 51.31
C PRO A 493 -33.82 -4.27 50.14
N LYS A 494 -34.03 -5.58 49.94
CA LYS A 494 -34.78 -6.29 48.88
C LYS A 494 -36.31 -6.09 48.91
N HIS A 495 -36.99 -6.10 47.75
CA HIS A 495 -38.00 -7.11 47.31
C HIS A 495 -39.05 -6.59 46.27
N GLY A 496 -39.52 -7.51 45.40
CA GLY A 496 -40.73 -7.39 44.57
C GLY A 496 -40.50 -6.69 43.22
N GLY A 497 -41.00 -7.15 42.07
CA GLY A 497 -42.02 -8.17 41.81
C GLY A 497 -43.30 -7.53 41.27
N GLY A 498 -43.41 -7.33 39.95
CA GLY A 498 -44.57 -6.66 39.34
C GLY A 498 -44.59 -6.74 37.81
N THR A 499 -45.50 -7.54 37.28
CA THR A 499 -45.70 -7.81 35.84
C THR A 499 -46.57 -6.73 35.17
N LEU A 500 -46.17 -6.18 34.01
CA LEU A 500 -47.11 -5.57 33.04
C LEU A 500 -46.67 -5.81 31.58
N LYS A 501 -47.56 -6.44 30.81
CA LYS A 501 -47.77 -6.31 29.34
C LYS A 501 -48.81 -5.17 29.11
N PRO A 502 -49.26 -4.80 27.89
CA PRO A 502 -48.94 -5.24 26.50
C PRO A 502 -48.26 -4.07 25.71
N VAL A 503 -48.22 -3.91 24.38
CA VAL A 503 -48.92 -4.48 23.19
C VAL A 503 -47.92 -4.62 22.03
N VAL A 504 -48.24 -5.44 21.02
CA VAL A 504 -47.66 -5.43 19.67
C VAL A 504 -48.80 -5.19 18.68
N GLU A 505 -48.67 -4.24 17.75
CA GLU A 505 -49.55 -4.14 16.57
C GLU A 505 -48.84 -4.75 15.36
N ASP A 506 -49.58 -5.57 14.63
CA ASP A 506 -49.11 -6.45 13.56
C ASP A 506 -49.86 -6.09 12.27
N LEU A 507 -49.14 -5.66 11.23
CA LEU A 507 -49.73 -5.21 9.96
C LEU A 507 -49.56 -6.27 8.86
N GLY A 508 -50.58 -7.11 8.72
CA GLY A 508 -50.69 -8.10 7.65
C GLY A 508 -50.94 -7.51 6.24
N PRO A 509 -50.74 -8.32 5.18
CA PRO A 509 -50.55 -7.84 3.80
C PRO A 509 -51.85 -7.52 3.02
N PRO A 510 -51.76 -6.71 1.94
CA PRO A 510 -52.92 -6.29 1.15
C PRO A 510 -53.46 -7.39 0.23
N LYS A 511 -54.80 -7.43 0.08
CA LYS A 511 -55.52 -8.40 -0.76
C LYS A 511 -55.58 -8.00 -2.23
N VAL A 512 -55.41 -9.01 -3.09
CA VAL A 512 -55.77 -8.98 -4.52
C VAL A 512 -57.28 -8.72 -4.70
N LYS A 513 -57.63 -7.90 -5.71
CA LYS A 513 -58.95 -7.90 -6.36
C LYS A 513 -58.76 -8.00 -7.86
N GLY A 514 -59.45 -8.95 -8.49
CA GLY A 514 -59.68 -8.98 -9.92
C GLY A 514 -61.18 -8.94 -10.23
N GLY A 515 -61.52 -8.63 -11.48
CA GLY A 515 -62.83 -8.93 -12.07
C GLY A 515 -63.75 -7.74 -12.31
N GLN A 516 -63.56 -7.06 -13.45
CA GLN A 516 -64.55 -7.07 -14.55
C GLN A 516 -63.87 -6.81 -15.89
#